data_AF-A0A0L0VTD1-F1
#
_entry.id   AF-A0A0L0VTD1-F1
#
_cell.length_a   1.000
_cell.length_b   1.000
_cell.length_c   1.000
_cell.angle_alpha   90.00
_cell.angle_beta   90.00
_cell.angle_gamma   90.00
#
_symmetry.space_group_name_H-M   'P 1'
#
loop_
_entity.id
_entity.type
_entity.pdbx_description
1 polymer ?
#
loop_
_entity_poly.entity_id
_entity_poly.type
_entity_poly.pdbx_seq_one_letter_code
_entity_poly.pdbx_strand_id
1 'polypeptide(L)'
;MFLKLLHAFGVTAYVVFDGDHLPSKKITEDDHESRRRAALANANRLLAQGGQKKAREEFVRAVGVTPHLAHDVILALRSMGVKYVVAPHEADAQ
;
A
#
# COMPACT_ATOMS: atom_id res chain seq x y z
N MET A 1 13.25 -6.73 5.55
CA MET A 1 13.65 -8.06 5.02
C MET A 1 14.11 -7.99 3.55
N PHE A 2 13.46 -7.19 2.69
CA PHE A 2 13.87 -7.02 1.28
C PHE A 2 15.07 -6.08 1.05
N LEU A 3 15.07 -4.87 1.63
CA LEU A 3 16.16 -3.90 1.44
C LEU A 3 17.53 -4.37 1.97
N LYS A 4 17.50 -5.14 3.07
CA LYS A 4 18.72 -5.78 3.62
C LYS A 4 19.30 -6.81 2.66
N LEU A 5 18.45 -7.53 1.92
CA LEU A 5 18.86 -8.48 0.91
C LEU A 5 19.57 -7.75 -0.24
N LEU A 6 18.94 -6.70 -0.79
CA LEU A 6 19.55 -5.90 -1.86
C LEU A 6 20.91 -5.35 -1.46
N HIS A 7 21.01 -4.80 -0.24
CA HIS A 7 22.27 -4.28 0.28
C HIS A 7 23.34 -5.37 0.44
N ALA A 8 22.97 -6.58 0.90
CA ALA A 8 23.90 -7.70 1.03
C ALA A 8 24.48 -8.14 -0.32
N PHE A 9 23.76 -7.94 -1.41
CA PHE A 9 24.24 -8.17 -2.78
C PHE A 9 24.91 -6.93 -3.41
N GLY A 10 25.22 -5.89 -2.62
CA GLY A 10 25.87 -4.67 -3.10
C GLY A 10 24.98 -3.75 -3.92
N VAL A 11 23.66 -3.99 -3.96
CA VAL A 11 22.71 -3.16 -4.70
C VAL A 11 22.33 -1.95 -3.84
N THR A 12 22.56 -0.76 -4.39
CA THR A 12 22.09 0.49 -3.77
C THR A 12 20.65 0.74 -4.17
N ALA A 13 19.71 0.47 -3.27
CA ALA A 13 18.29 0.70 -3.50
C ALA A 13 17.93 2.19 -3.34
N TYR A 14 17.01 2.64 -4.19
CA TYR A 14 16.33 3.92 -4.06
C TYR A 14 14.83 3.66 -4.07
N VAL A 15 14.11 4.08 -3.02
CA VAL A 15 12.67 3.80 -2.88
C VAL A 15 11.85 5.00 -3.38
N VAL A 16 10.91 4.76 -4.28
CA VAL A 16 10.00 5.79 -4.78
C VAL A 16 8.62 5.54 -4.18
N PHE A 17 7.98 6.57 -3.65
CA PHE A 17 6.60 6.55 -3.20
C PHE A 17 5.75 7.38 -4.15
N ASP A 18 4.52 6.95 -4.41
CA ASP A 18 3.53 7.78 -5.09
C ASP A 18 3.22 9.04 -4.26
N GLY A 19 2.92 10.13 -4.96
CA GLY A 19 2.45 11.39 -4.42
C GLY A 19 0.94 11.60 -4.59
N ASP A 20 0.56 12.84 -4.92
CA ASP A 20 -0.85 13.20 -5.04
C ASP A 20 -1.47 12.62 -6.32
N HIS A 21 -2.68 12.10 -6.19
CA HIS A 21 -3.36 11.49 -7.32
C HIS A 21 -3.73 12.57 -8.36
N LEU A 22 -3.56 12.25 -9.64
CA LEU A 22 -3.93 13.15 -10.72
C LEU A 22 -5.45 13.45 -10.67
N PRO A 23 -5.88 14.71 -10.89
CA PRO A 23 -7.32 15.06 -10.90
C PRO A 23 -8.17 14.22 -11.86
N SER A 24 -7.56 13.74 -12.95
CA SER A 24 -8.17 12.87 -13.96
C SER A 24 -8.49 11.45 -13.46
N LYS A 25 -7.99 11.04 -12.28
CA LYS A 25 -8.18 9.70 -11.70
C LYS A 25 -9.16 9.66 -10.52
N LYS A 26 -9.84 10.77 -10.23
CA LYS A 26 -10.80 10.86 -9.11
C LYS A 26 -11.91 9.79 -9.15
N ILE A 27 -12.41 9.49 -10.34
CA ILE A 27 -13.43 8.46 -10.56
C ILE A 27 -12.89 7.07 -10.20
N THR A 28 -11.63 6.81 -10.52
CA THR A 28 -10.97 5.53 -10.24
C THR A 28 -10.82 5.34 -8.72
N GLU A 29 -10.48 6.40 -7.99
CA GLU A 29 -10.37 6.35 -6.52
C GLU A 29 -11.69 6.05 -5.81
N ASP A 30 -12.78 6.69 -6.22
CA ASP A 30 -14.10 6.41 -5.65
C ASP A 30 -14.49 4.93 -5.87
N ASP A 31 -14.14 4.38 -7.04
CA ASP A 31 -14.37 2.97 -7.37
C ASP A 31 -13.47 2.02 -6.58
N HIS A 32 -12.21 2.40 -6.31
CA HIS A 32 -11.32 1.66 -5.43
C HIS A 32 -11.82 1.67 -3.98
N GLU A 33 -12.26 2.82 -3.48
CA GLU A 33 -12.78 2.92 -2.12
C GLU A 33 -14.10 2.15 -1.95
N SER A 34 -15.00 2.24 -2.92
CA SER A 34 -16.24 1.45 -2.95
C SER A 34 -15.96 -0.06 -2.89
N ARG A 35 -15.02 -0.55 -3.71
CA ARG A 35 -14.62 -1.96 -3.70
C ARG A 35 -14.03 -2.40 -2.36
N ARG A 36 -13.18 -1.59 -1.74
CA ARG A 36 -12.63 -1.88 -0.40
C ARG A 36 -13.72 -1.97 0.67
N ARG A 37 -14.68 -1.03 0.67
CA ARG A 37 -15.82 -1.04 1.60
C ARG A 37 -16.69 -2.27 1.42
N ALA A 38 -16.97 -2.66 0.16
CA ALA A 38 -17.73 -3.86 -0.14
C ALA A 38 -17.00 -5.14 0.31
N ALA A 39 -15.70 -5.25 0.05
CA ALA A 39 -14.87 -6.35 0.52
C ALA A 39 -14.86 -6.45 2.05
N LEU A 40 -14.72 -5.32 2.75
CA LEU A 40 -14.74 -5.28 4.22
C LEU A 40 -16.09 -5.75 4.78
N ALA A 41 -17.20 -5.28 4.22
CA ALA A 41 -18.53 -5.71 4.63
C ALA A 41 -18.73 -7.23 4.43
N ASN A 42 -18.26 -7.76 3.30
CA ASN A 42 -18.30 -9.19 3.02
C ASN A 42 -17.42 -10.00 3.96
N ALA A 43 -16.21 -9.53 4.26
CA ALA A 43 -15.30 -10.17 5.20
C ALA A 43 -15.93 -10.30 6.59
N ASN A 44 -16.52 -9.21 7.09
CA ASN A 44 -17.21 -9.19 8.39
C ASN A 44 -18.41 -10.15 8.42
N ARG A 45 -19.20 -10.20 7.35
CA ARG A 45 -20.33 -11.15 7.23
C ARG A 45 -19.85 -12.60 7.27
N LEU A 46 -18.80 -12.93 6.51
CA LEU A 46 -18.21 -14.28 6.48
C LEU A 46 -17.60 -14.66 7.84
N LEU A 47 -16.98 -13.69 8.51
CA LEU A 47 -16.41 -13.88 9.84
C LEU A 47 -17.48 -14.21 10.88
N ALA A 48 -18.60 -13.48 10.87
CA ALA A 48 -19.75 -13.72 11.74
C ALA A 48 -20.39 -15.11 11.52
N GLN A 49 -20.27 -15.66 10.31
CA GLN A 49 -20.73 -17.00 9.96
C GLN A 49 -19.70 -18.11 10.29
N GLY A 50 -18.58 -17.78 10.93
CA GLY A 50 -17.50 -18.72 11.27
C GLY A 50 -16.56 -19.06 10.10
N GLY A 51 -16.73 -18.40 8.94
CA GLY A 51 -15.98 -18.62 7.71
C GLY A 51 -14.60 -17.96 7.69
N GLN A 52 -13.76 -18.23 8.69
CA GLN A 52 -12.45 -17.57 8.91
C GLN A 52 -11.56 -17.49 7.66
N LYS A 53 -11.41 -18.60 6.92
CA LYS A 53 -10.55 -18.66 5.74
C LYS A 53 -11.01 -17.69 4.64
N LYS A 54 -12.30 -17.71 4.31
CA LYS A 54 -12.87 -16.83 3.27
C LYS A 54 -12.93 -15.37 3.72
N ALA A 55 -13.23 -15.13 5.00
CA ALA A 55 -13.19 -13.80 5.58
C ALA A 55 -11.79 -13.18 5.44
N ARG A 56 -10.73 -13.96 5.72
CA ARG A 56 -9.34 -13.52 5.56
C ARG A 56 -9.02 -13.11 4.12
N GLU A 57 -9.47 -13.87 3.13
CA GLU A 57 -9.27 -13.53 1.72
C GLU A 57 -9.94 -12.18 1.36
N GLU A 58 -11.14 -11.92 1.87
CA GLU A 58 -11.84 -10.65 1.67
C GLU A 58 -11.20 -9.49 2.44
N PHE A 59 -10.69 -9.73 3.66
CA PHE A 59 -9.95 -8.70 4.40
C PHE A 59 -8.71 -8.23 3.64
N VAL A 60 -7.96 -9.14 3.00
CA VAL A 60 -6.80 -8.76 2.18
C VAL A 60 -7.22 -7.87 1.02
N ARG A 61 -8.37 -8.13 0.39
CA ARG A 61 -8.93 -7.29 -0.70
C ARG A 61 -9.40 -5.92 -0.22
N ALA A 62 -9.77 -5.81 1.06
CA ALA A 62 -10.21 -4.55 1.66
C ALA A 62 -9.06 -3.62 2.06
N VAL A 63 -7.81 -4.10 2.09
CA VAL A 63 -6.65 -3.29 2.50
C VAL A 63 -6.41 -2.15 1.51
N GLY A 64 -6.28 -0.94 2.02
CA GLY A 64 -5.77 0.22 1.31
C GLY A 64 -4.43 0.67 1.91
N VAL A 65 -3.48 1.06 1.06
CA VAL A 65 -2.25 1.71 1.51
C VAL A 65 -2.56 3.19 1.72
N THR A 66 -2.33 3.69 2.93
CA THR A 66 -2.61 5.09 3.30
C THR A 66 -1.32 5.92 3.29
N PRO A 67 -1.41 7.25 3.16
CA PRO A 67 -0.25 8.13 3.30
C PRO A 67 0.48 7.98 4.63
N HIS A 68 -0.24 7.64 5.71
CA HIS A 68 0.34 7.39 7.02
C HIS A 68 1.23 6.13 7.01
N LEU A 69 0.77 5.04 6.38
CA LEU A 69 1.58 3.83 6.20
C LEU A 69 2.84 4.12 5.37
N ALA A 70 2.73 4.91 4.31
CA ALA A 70 3.90 5.33 3.52
C ALA A 70 4.89 6.13 4.37
N HIS A 71 4.41 7.06 5.20
CA HIS A 71 5.22 7.83 6.12
C HIS A 71 5.97 6.95 7.13
N ASP A 72 5.32 5.96 7.71
CA ASP A 72 5.96 5.02 8.64
C ASP A 72 7.09 4.24 7.98
N VAL A 73 6.89 3.83 6.71
CA VAL A 73 7.96 3.19 5.91
C VAL A 73 9.10 4.18 5.66
N ILE A 74 8.81 5.43 5.31
CA ILE A 74 9.83 6.48 5.12
C ILE A 74 10.69 6.66 6.39
N LEU A 75 10.08 6.68 7.58
CA LEU A 75 10.82 6.77 8.83
C LEU A 75 11.75 5.57 9.04
N ALA A 76 11.29 4.36 8.70
CA ALA A 76 12.12 3.17 8.72
C ALA A 76 13.28 3.22 7.70
N LEU A 77 13.05 3.77 6.50
CA LEU A 77 14.11 3.96 5.49
C LEU A 77 15.17 4.94 5.99
N ARG A 78 14.75 6.04 6.60
CA ARG A 78 15.65 7.05 7.19
C ARG A 78 16.56 6.45 8.26
N SER A 79 16.00 5.65 9.18
CA SER A 79 16.81 5.00 10.22
C SER A 79 17.79 3.97 9.67
N MET A 80 17.50 3.41 8.50
CA MET A 80 18.38 2.50 7.77
C MET A 80 19.37 3.20 6.82
N GLY A 81 19.30 4.54 6.67
CA GLY A 81 20.12 5.28 5.71
C GLY A 81 19.80 4.97 4.24
N VAL A 82 18.61 4.44 3.95
CA VAL A 82 18.17 4.13 2.58
C VAL A 82 17.58 5.37 1.93
N LYS A 83 17.99 5.65 0.70
CA LYS A 83 17.52 6.82 -0.06
C LYS A 83 16.08 6.60 -0.56
N TYR A 84 15.30 7.67 -0.58
CA TYR A 84 13.93 7.64 -1.08
C TYR A 84 13.49 8.98 -1.68
N VAL A 85 12.41 8.96 -2.45
CA VAL A 85 11.73 10.16 -2.99
C VAL A 85 10.23 9.93 -2.98
N VAL A 86 9.47 11.01 -2.83
CA VAL A 86 8.02 11.00 -3.05
C VAL A 86 7.79 11.69 -4.38
N ALA A 87 7.14 10.99 -5.32
CA ALA A 87 6.78 11.55 -6.61
C ALA A 87 5.79 12.71 -6.43
N PRO A 88 5.70 13.67 -7.37
CA PRO A 88 4.62 14.65 -7.34
C PRO A 88 3.26 14.00 -7.56
N HIS A 89 3.20 12.95 -8.38
CA HIS A 89 1.98 12.21 -8.71
C HIS A 89 2.17 10.70 -8.64
N GLU A 90 2.50 10.04 -9.74
CA GLU A 90 2.67 8.57 -9.77
C GLU A 90 4.15 8.21 -9.94
N ALA A 91 4.60 7.20 -9.20
CA ALA A 91 5.98 6.71 -9.20
C ALA A 91 6.37 6.10 -10.55
N ASP A 92 5.41 5.59 -11.33
CA ASP A 92 5.63 5.02 -12.66
C ASP A 92 6.14 6.05 -13.69
N ALA A 93 5.97 7.34 -13.41
CA ALA A 93 6.37 8.43 -14.30
C ALA A 93 7.79 8.98 -14.03
N GLN A 94 8.55 8.38 -13.10
CA GLN A 94 9.81 8.93 -12.58
C GLN A 94 11.00 7.99 -12.66
#